data_AF-A0A5C8VBJ0-F1
#
_entry.id   AF-A0A5C8VBJ0-F1
#
_cell.length_a   1.000
_cell.length_b   1.000
_cell.length_c   1.000
_cell.angle_alpha   90.00
_cell.angle_beta   90.00
_cell.angle_gamma   90.00
#
_symmetry.space_group_name_H-M   'P 1'
#
loop_
_entity.id
_entity.type
_entity.pdbx_description
1 polymer ?
#
loop_
_entity_poly.entity_id
_entity_poly.type
_entity_poly.pdbx_seq_one_letter_code
_entity_poly.pdbx_strand_id
1 'polypeptide(L)'
;MADLDAHDVLGFDRSDALLRAYAAHGLRATRTDFPIRCDDQMAYWTLMRAGAGLGFAQVVLAARHPELERAEIGLALAPLPAWLVLHEEVRGNARIRRVADCLTDALGVLLRGG
;
A
#
# COMPACT_ATOMS: atom_id res chain seq x y z
N MET A 1 10.14 18.81 0.27
CA MET A 1 9.31 18.50 -0.92
C MET A 1 10.17 18.28 -2.17
N ALA A 2 11.42 17.82 -2.03
CA ALA A 2 12.40 17.65 -3.11
C ALA A 2 13.28 16.39 -2.92
N ASP A 3 12.85 15.45 -2.07
CA ASP A 3 13.70 14.33 -1.65
C ASP A 3 13.43 13.06 -2.46
N LEU A 4 12.19 12.85 -2.92
CA LEU A 4 11.81 11.61 -3.61
C LEU A 4 12.51 11.45 -4.97
N ASP A 5 12.80 12.56 -5.66
CA ASP A 5 13.54 12.57 -6.93
C ASP A 5 15.03 12.21 -6.77
N ALA A 6 15.56 12.27 -5.54
CA ALA A 6 16.94 11.92 -5.23
C ALA A 6 17.12 10.44 -4.82
N HIS A 7 16.03 9.67 -4.80
CA HIS A 7 16.01 8.29 -4.33
C HIS A 7 15.55 7.33 -5.42
N ASP A 8 16.09 6.11 -5.39
CA ASP A 8 15.61 5.02 -6.23
C ASP A 8 14.24 4.56 -5.73
N VAL A 9 13.18 4.95 -6.44
CA VAL A 9 11.81 4.55 -6.14
C VAL A 9 11.41 3.34 -6.99
N LEU A 10 10.83 2.33 -6.34
CA LEU A 10 10.22 1.18 -7.00
C LEU A 10 8.94 1.61 -7.72
N GLY A 11 8.89 1.36 -9.02
CA GLY A 11 7.78 1.74 -9.89
C GLY A 11 6.88 0.60 -10.33
N PHE A 12 5.85 0.95 -11.10
CA PHE A 12 5.01 -0.01 -11.82
C PHE A 12 5.39 -0.03 -13.31
N ASP A 13 5.25 -1.19 -13.94
CA ASP A 13 5.63 -1.38 -15.35
C ASP A 13 4.49 -0.95 -16.28
N ARG A 14 3.31 -1.55 -16.13
CA ARG A 14 2.13 -1.21 -16.95
C ARG A 14 1.17 -0.30 -16.22
N SER A 15 0.99 -0.51 -14.90
CA SER A 15 0.11 0.35 -14.11
C SER A 15 0.63 1.79 -14.06
N ASP A 16 -0.27 2.75 -14.22
CA ASP A 16 -0.01 4.18 -14.13
C ASP A 16 -0.36 4.75 -12.75
N ALA A 17 -0.72 3.89 -11.78
CA ALA A 17 -1.14 4.31 -10.44
C ALA A 17 -0.11 5.22 -9.75
N LEU A 18 1.18 4.89 -9.86
CA LEU A 18 2.25 5.69 -9.25
C LEU A 18 2.46 7.02 -9.97
N LEU A 19 2.37 7.03 -11.31
CA LEU A 19 2.44 8.26 -12.09
C LEU A 19 1.30 9.22 -11.74
N ARG A 20 0.08 8.69 -11.57
CA ARG A 20 -1.07 9.47 -11.12
C ARG A 20 -0.87 10.01 -9.70
N ALA A 21 -0.28 9.22 -8.80
CA ALA A 21 0.03 9.67 -7.45
C ALA A 21 1.02 10.84 -7.45
N TYR A 22 2.12 10.73 -8.22
CA TYR A 22 3.07 11.85 -8.40
C TYR A 22 2.37 13.10 -8.96
N ALA A 23 1.57 12.94 -10.02
CA ALA A 23 0.86 14.04 -10.64
C ALA A 23 -0.14 14.72 -9.68
N ALA A 24 -0.85 13.95 -8.84
CA ALA A 24 -1.75 14.48 -7.82
C ALA A 24 -1.04 15.32 -6.76
N HIS A 25 0.27 15.15 -6.61
CA HIS A 25 1.13 15.94 -5.72
C HIS A 25 1.97 17.00 -6.47
N GLY A 26 1.65 17.28 -7.74
CA GLY A 26 2.36 18.28 -8.55
C GLY A 26 3.75 17.85 -9.00
N LEU A 27 4.11 16.57 -8.80
CA LEU A 27 5.37 15.99 -9.23
C LEU A 27 5.22 15.42 -10.65
N ARG A 28 6.28 15.54 -11.44
CA ARG A 28 6.34 14.96 -12.78
C ARG A 28 7.23 13.73 -12.72
N ALA A 29 6.67 12.58 -13.08
CA ALA A 29 7.42 11.35 -13.26
C ALA A 29 6.99 10.67 -14.55
N THR A 30 7.90 9.89 -15.10
CA THR A 30 7.75 9.00 -16.24
C THR A 30 8.16 7.60 -15.80
N ARG A 31 7.80 6.57 -16.58
CA ARG A 31 8.16 5.18 -16.23
C ARG A 31 9.67 4.97 -16.13
N THR A 32 10.45 5.71 -16.90
CA THR A 32 11.92 5.58 -16.93
C THR A 32 12.60 6.16 -15.69
N ASP A 33 11.89 6.97 -14.90
CA ASP A 33 12.42 7.53 -13.65
C ASP A 33 12.44 6.49 -12.51
N PHE A 34 11.79 5.33 -12.71
CA PHE A 34 11.81 4.22 -11.77
C PHE A 34 12.78 3.13 -12.27
N PRO A 35 13.93 2.92 -11.59
CA PRO A 35 14.97 1.99 -12.05
C PRO A 35 14.54 0.53 -12.00
N ILE A 36 13.67 0.19 -11.04
CA ILE A 36 13.07 -1.15 -10.90
C ILE A 36 11.55 -0.99 -10.98
N ARG A 37 10.90 -1.82 -11.80
CA ARG A 37 9.45 -1.81 -12.02
C ARG A 37 8.86 -3.20 -11.88
N CYS A 38 7.74 -3.32 -11.17
CA CYS A 38 7.04 -4.58 -11.01
C CYS A 38 5.55 -4.36 -10.77
N ASP A 39 4.69 -4.95 -11.59
CA ASP A 39 3.23 -4.87 -11.40
C ASP A 39 2.70 -5.88 -10.36
N ASP A 40 3.49 -6.91 -10.04
CA ASP A 40 3.13 -7.90 -9.03
C ASP A 40 3.40 -7.35 -7.63
N GLN A 41 2.34 -7.25 -6.82
CA GLN A 41 2.41 -6.61 -5.50
C GLN A 41 3.27 -7.40 -4.50
N MET A 42 3.32 -8.73 -4.61
CA MET A 42 4.12 -9.56 -3.71
C MET A 42 5.61 -9.48 -4.04
N ALA A 43 5.95 -9.44 -5.32
CA ALA A 43 7.31 -9.19 -5.78
C ALA A 43 7.75 -7.77 -5.43
N TYR A 44 6.90 -6.75 -5.65
CA TYR A 44 7.15 -5.36 -5.23
C TYR A 44 7.46 -5.25 -3.74
N TRP A 45 6.63 -5.89 -2.90
CA TRP A 45 6.85 -5.96 -1.45
C TRP A 45 8.17 -6.64 -1.08
N THR A 46 8.51 -7.73 -1.75
CA THR A 46 9.77 -8.46 -1.49
C THR A 46 10.99 -7.66 -1.91
N LEU A 47 10.93 -6.95 -3.05
CA LEU A 47 11.97 -6.02 -3.51
C LEU A 47 12.21 -4.91 -2.49
N MET A 48 11.13 -4.32 -1.98
CA MET A 48 11.20 -3.30 -0.93
C MET A 48 11.91 -3.83 0.32
N ARG A 49 11.48 -5.00 0.83
CA ARG A 49 12.12 -5.64 2.00
C ARG A 49 13.57 -6.06 1.78
N ALA A 50 13.96 -6.31 0.53
CA ALA A 50 15.34 -6.61 0.16
C ALA A 50 16.22 -5.34 0.01
N GLY A 51 15.66 -4.15 0.23
CA GLY A 51 16.40 -2.89 0.13
C GLY A 51 16.63 -2.42 -1.32
N ALA A 52 15.81 -2.88 -2.28
CA ALA A 52 15.97 -2.54 -3.69
C ALA A 52 15.59 -1.08 -4.03
N GLY A 53 14.98 -0.35 -3.10
CA GLY A 53 14.58 1.05 -3.27
C GLY A 53 13.43 1.43 -2.34
N LEU A 54 13.03 2.70 -2.40
CA LEU A 54 11.83 3.21 -1.73
C LEU A 54 10.57 2.67 -2.40
N GLY A 55 9.55 2.33 -1.62
CA GLY A 55 8.26 2.02 -2.21
C GLY A 55 7.12 2.30 -1.25
N PHE A 56 5.91 2.08 -1.75
CA PHE A 56 4.68 2.40 -1.04
C PHE A 56 4.06 1.14 -0.47
N ALA A 57 3.82 1.12 0.84
CA ALA A 57 3.23 -0.01 1.53
C ALA A 57 2.24 0.45 2.61
N GLN A 58 1.33 -0.44 3.00
CA GLN A 58 0.41 -0.19 4.12
C GLN A 58 1.21 -0.14 5.42
N VAL A 59 1.06 0.95 6.18
CA VAL A 59 1.80 1.20 7.43
C VAL A 59 1.71 0.01 8.40
N VAL A 60 0.51 -0.54 8.56
CA VAL A 60 0.25 -1.67 9.45
C VAL A 60 1.02 -2.95 9.08
N LEU A 61 1.35 -3.12 7.80
CA LEU A 61 2.19 -4.23 7.34
C LEU A 61 3.66 -3.90 7.55
N ALA A 62 4.10 -2.72 7.10
CA ALA A 62 5.49 -2.27 7.23
C ALA A 62 5.98 -2.25 8.69
N ALA A 63 5.13 -1.82 9.63
CA ALA A 63 5.46 -1.76 11.06
C ALA A 63 5.82 -3.12 11.69
N ARG A 64 5.50 -4.24 11.04
CA ARG A 64 5.84 -5.60 11.50
C ARG A 64 7.22 -6.07 11.03
N HIS A 65 7.91 -5.27 10.23
CA HIS A 65 9.18 -5.60 9.59
C HIS A 65 10.26 -4.61 10.03
N PRO A 66 11.12 -4.97 11.00
CA PRO A 66 12.13 -4.06 11.55
C PRO A 66 13.20 -3.65 10.52
N GLU A 67 13.34 -4.37 9.42
CA GLU A 67 14.20 -4.02 8.29
C GLU A 67 13.65 -2.87 7.44
N LEU A 68 12.39 -2.47 7.63
CA LEU A 68 11.77 -1.36 6.92
C LEU A 68 11.72 -0.12 7.80
N GLU A 69 12.01 1.02 7.20
CA GLU A 69 11.88 2.34 7.82
C GLU A 69 10.90 3.21 7.03
N ARG A 70 10.08 3.99 7.75
CA ARG A 70 9.17 4.95 7.15
C ARG A 70 9.94 6.19 6.71
N ALA A 71 10.00 6.42 5.40
CA ALA A 71 10.57 7.65 4.87
C ALA A 71 9.60 8.83 5.02
N GLU A 72 10.03 9.90 5.70
CA GLU A 72 9.26 11.14 5.88
C GLU A 72 9.43 12.07 4.66
N ILE A 73 8.82 11.67 3.54
CA ILE A 73 8.99 12.33 2.23
C ILE A 73 8.04 13.53 2.01
N GLY A 74 7.29 13.95 3.04
CA GLY A 74 6.37 15.09 2.99
C GLY A 74 5.18 14.89 2.04
N LEU A 75 4.86 13.64 1.67
CA LEU A 75 3.71 13.27 0.85
C LEU A 75 2.58 12.74 1.73
N ALA A 76 1.44 13.44 1.69
CA ALA A 76 0.21 12.98 2.33
C ALA A 76 -0.59 12.13 1.35
N LEU A 77 -0.39 10.81 1.39
CA LEU A 77 -1.17 9.88 0.57
C LEU A 77 -2.60 9.78 1.10
N ALA A 78 -3.58 9.73 0.18
CA ALA A 78 -4.95 9.45 0.56
C ALA A 78 -5.05 8.04 1.20
N PRO A 79 -5.85 7.87 2.27
CA PRO A 79 -6.02 6.57 2.89
C PRO A 79 -6.64 5.59 1.90
N LEU A 80 -6.12 4.36 1.88
CA LEU A 80 -6.68 3.29 1.07
C LEU A 80 -7.93 2.74 1.79
N PRO A 81 -9.13 2.87 1.20
CA PRO A 81 -10.32 2.26 1.79
C PRO A 81 -10.19 0.74 1.86
N ALA A 82 -10.73 0.14 2.92
CA ALA A 82 -10.80 -1.29 3.13
C ALA A 82 -12.26 -1.73 3.28
N TRP A 83 -12.59 -2.89 2.73
CA TRP A 83 -13.93 -3.46 2.77
C TRP A 83 -13.91 -4.91 3.22
N LEU A 84 -14.84 -5.28 4.08
CA LEU A 84 -15.19 -6.67 4.34
C LEU A 84 -16.43 -7.02 3.51
N VAL A 85 -16.27 -7.92 2.54
CA VAL A 85 -17.33 -8.26 1.58
C VAL A 85 -17.78 -9.70 1.77
N LEU A 86 -19.09 -9.93 1.77
CA LEU A 86 -19.73 -11.23 1.89
C LEU A 86 -20.63 -11.47 0.67
N HIS A 87 -20.71 -12.71 0.19
CA HIS A 87 -21.66 -13.05 -0.86
C HIS A 87 -23.10 -12.88 -0.34
N GLU A 88 -24.00 -12.37 -1.19
CA GLU A 88 -25.35 -11.98 -0.77
C GLU A 88 -26.13 -13.14 -0.14
N GLU A 89 -26.08 -14.32 -0.76
CA GLU A 89 -26.79 -15.52 -0.32
C GLU A 89 -26.40 -16.00 1.09
N VAL A 90 -25.17 -15.71 1.52
CA VAL A 90 -24.65 -16.21 2.79
C VAL A 90 -24.70 -15.20 3.93
N ARG A 91 -25.03 -13.94 3.64
CA ARG A 91 -25.06 -12.84 4.63
C ARG A 91 -26.11 -13.04 5.74
N GLY A 92 -27.12 -13.88 5.49
CA GLY A 92 -28.16 -14.25 6.44
C GLY A 92 -27.80 -15.42 7.35
N ASN A 93 -26.75 -16.18 7.03
CA ASN A 93 -26.34 -17.34 7.82
C ASN A 93 -25.69 -16.90 9.14
N ALA A 94 -26.22 -17.38 10.27
CA ALA A 94 -25.76 -16.98 11.61
C ALA A 94 -24.27 -17.27 11.87
N ARG A 95 -23.74 -18.38 11.36
CA ARG A 95 -22.31 -18.74 11.54
C ARG A 95 -21.40 -17.79 10.77
N ILE A 96 -21.81 -17.41 9.55
CA ILE A 96 -21.04 -16.49 8.71
C ILE A 96 -21.10 -15.08 9.26
N ARG A 97 -22.27 -14.63 9.71
CA ARG A 97 -22.41 -13.35 10.41
C ARG A 97 -21.52 -13.29 11.65
N ARG A 98 -21.48 -14.35 12.47
CA ARG A 98 -20.61 -14.40 13.64
C ARG A 98 -19.14 -14.20 13.30
N VAL A 99 -18.65 -14.82 12.23
CA VAL A 99 -17.27 -14.64 11.76
C VAL A 99 -17.06 -13.22 11.22
N ALA A 100 -18.02 -12.70 10.44
CA ALA A 100 -17.94 -11.35 9.89
C ALA A 100 -17.90 -10.26 10.97
N ASP A 101 -18.69 -10.42 12.04
CA ASP A 101 -18.67 -9.52 13.20
C ASP A 101 -17.28 -9.54 13.86
N CYS A 102 -16.74 -10.73 14.13
CA CYS A 102 -15.38 -10.87 14.68
C CYS A 102 -14.31 -10.24 13.78
N LEU A 103 -14.39 -10.45 12.46
CA LEU A 103 -13.45 -9.85 11.50
C LEU A 103 -13.60 -8.33 11.44
N THR A 104 -14.83 -7.81 11.48
CA THR A 104 -15.09 -6.37 11.48
C THR A 104 -14.45 -5.70 12.69
N ASP A 105 -14.62 -6.28 13.89
CA ASP A 105 -14.01 -5.76 15.12
C ASP A 105 -12.48 -5.82 15.05
N ALA A 106 -11.94 -6.98 14.70
CA ALA A 106 -10.48 -7.19 14.64
C ALA A 106 -9.81 -6.31 13.57
N LEU A 107 -10.38 -6.23 12.38
CA LEU A 107 -9.89 -5.35 11.31
C LEU A 107 -10.06 -3.87 11.68
N GLY A 108 -11.15 -3.51 12.36
CA GLY A 108 -11.37 -2.14 12.84
C GLY A 108 -10.31 -1.69 13.85
N VAL A 109 -9.85 -2.57 14.74
CA VAL A 109 -8.72 -2.28 15.64
C VAL A 109 -7.43 -2.16 14.84
N LEU A 110 -7.17 -3.12 13.95
CA LEU A 110 -5.95 -3.17 13.14
C LEU A 110 -5.76 -1.93 12.25
N LEU A 111 -6.83 -1.48 11.59
CA LEU A 111 -6.78 -0.39 10.61
C LEU A 111 -6.80 1.01 11.24
N ARG A 112 -7.28 1.15 12.49
CA ARG A 112 -7.27 2.43 13.23
C ARG A 112 -6.01 2.66 14.07
N GLY A 113 -5.28 1.58 14.38
CA GLY A 113 -4.06 1.63 15.19
C GLY A 113 -2.77 1.70 14.37
N GLY A 114 -2.86 1.82 13.04
CA GLY A 114 -1.72 1.98 12.12
C GLY A 114 -1.54 3.41 11.64
#